data_AF-A0A0C1KFH7-F1
#
_entry.id   AF-A0A0C1KFH7-F1
#
_cell.length_a   1.000
_cell.length_b   1.000
_cell.length_c   1.000
_cell.angle_alpha   90.00
_cell.angle_beta   90.00
_cell.angle_gamma   90.00
#
_symmetry.space_group_name_H-M   'P 1'
#
loop_
_entity.id
_entity.type
_entity.pdbx_description
1 polymer ?
#
loop_
_entity_poly.entity_id
_entity_poly.type
_entity_poly.pdbx_seq_one_letter_code
_entity_poly.pdbx_strand_id
1 'polypeptide(L)'
;MSKTTWIKTLEEVLKQKTQSKVMVSEKTGNEYTTDVVPTLNVLSIGSFEEVDGKFKYSVVDTNNDLEYTIKVPNKVDVKFGTILQFKNVRGGATNNGIGWYAADSVSVV
;
A
#
# COMPACT_ATOMS: atom_id res chain seq x y z
N MET A 1 -5.87 32.83 -0.08
CA MET A 1 -5.83 32.46 -1.52
C MET A 1 -5.36 31.02 -1.61
N SER A 2 -6.14 30.13 -2.20
CA SER A 2 -5.75 28.73 -2.39
C SER A 2 -4.67 28.63 -3.46
N LYS A 3 -3.55 27.99 -3.14
CA LYS A 3 -2.41 27.80 -4.06
C LYS A 3 -2.71 26.63 -4.98
N THR A 4 -2.38 26.74 -6.26
CA THR A 4 -2.44 25.59 -7.18
C THR A 4 -1.43 24.53 -6.72
N THR A 5 -1.88 23.28 -6.62
CA THR A 5 -1.03 22.17 -6.17
C THR A 5 -1.14 21.03 -7.17
N TRP A 6 -0.01 20.46 -7.57
CA TRP A 6 0.04 19.30 -8.46
C TRP A 6 0.34 18.05 -7.63
N ILE A 7 -0.70 17.26 -7.32
CA ILE A 7 -0.59 16.06 -6.49
C ILE A 7 -1.16 14.90 -7.28
N LYS A 8 -0.34 13.86 -7.53
CA LYS A 8 -0.83 12.62 -8.15
C LYS A 8 -1.69 11.84 -7.16
N THR A 9 -2.80 11.30 -7.64
CA THR A 9 -3.67 10.38 -6.89
C THR A 9 -3.02 9.00 -6.73
N LEU A 10 -3.55 8.19 -5.80
CA LEU A 10 -3.10 6.80 -5.63
C LEU A 10 -3.28 5.99 -6.93
N GLU A 11 -4.39 6.21 -7.63
CA GLU A 11 -4.69 5.58 -8.92
C GLU A 11 -3.62 5.91 -9.97
N GLU A 12 -3.22 7.18 -10.08
CA GLU A 12 -2.18 7.61 -11.03
C GLU A 12 -0.77 7.11 -10.65
N VAL A 13 -0.47 7.05 -9.35
CA VAL A 13 0.85 6.60 -8.87
C VAL A 13 1.01 5.10 -9.07
N LEU A 14 0.01 4.31 -8.67
CA LEU A 14 0.08 2.84 -8.77
C LEU A 14 -0.40 2.32 -10.13
N LYS A 15 -1.07 3.14 -10.95
CA LYS A 15 -1.76 2.74 -12.19
C LYS A 15 -2.77 1.61 -11.94
N GLN A 16 -3.47 1.70 -10.81
CA GLN A 16 -4.45 0.71 -10.34
C GLN A 16 -5.76 1.40 -10.03
N LYS A 17 -6.89 0.78 -10.39
CA LYS A 17 -8.20 1.34 -10.06
C LYS A 17 -8.37 1.45 -8.54
N THR A 18 -8.81 2.61 -8.09
CA THR A 18 -9.13 2.83 -6.67
C THR A 18 -10.62 2.91 -6.43
N GLN A 19 -11.00 2.75 -5.17
CA GLN A 19 -12.35 3.04 -4.70
C GLN A 19 -12.26 3.82 -3.39
N SER A 20 -13.17 4.76 -3.18
CA SER A 20 -13.26 5.46 -1.91
C SER A 20 -13.83 4.53 -0.83
N LYS A 21 -13.19 4.53 0.35
CA LYS A 21 -13.56 3.65 1.46
C LYS A 21 -13.47 4.40 2.79
N VAL A 22 -14.48 4.20 3.64
CA VAL A 22 -14.45 4.63 5.04
C VAL A 22 -13.57 3.68 5.84
N MET A 23 -12.61 4.24 6.55
CA MET A 23 -11.61 3.56 7.36
C MET A 23 -11.66 4.10 8.78
N VAL A 24 -11.27 3.29 9.75
CA VAL A 24 -11.15 3.71 11.16
C VAL A 24 -9.67 3.92 11.48
N SER A 25 -9.33 5.07 12.04
CA SER A 25 -7.96 5.40 12.45
C SER A 25 -7.56 4.56 13.66
N GLU A 26 -6.47 3.78 13.54
CA GLU A 26 -5.91 3.04 14.68
C GLU A 26 -5.42 3.96 15.80
N LYS A 27 -5.07 5.21 15.49
CA LYS A 27 -4.54 6.17 16.47
C LYS A 27 -5.63 6.91 17.24
N THR A 28 -6.71 7.29 16.55
CA THR A 28 -7.72 8.20 17.10
C THR A 28 -9.10 7.55 17.22
N GLY A 29 -9.33 6.39 16.60
CA GLY A 29 -10.64 5.75 16.53
C GLY A 29 -11.64 6.45 15.59
N ASN A 30 -11.27 7.57 14.98
CA ASN A 30 -12.15 8.33 14.10
C ASN A 30 -12.25 7.70 12.71
N GLU A 31 -13.44 7.80 12.13
CA GLU A 31 -13.65 7.47 10.72
C GLU A 31 -13.00 8.52 9.81
N TYR A 32 -12.44 8.05 8.70
CA TYR A 32 -11.93 8.89 7.64
C TYR A 32 -12.15 8.19 6.29
N THR A 33 -12.39 8.98 5.25
CA THR A 33 -12.53 8.45 3.89
C THR A 33 -11.21 8.58 3.16
N THR A 34 -10.79 7.51 2.48
CA THR A 34 -9.59 7.51 1.64
C THR A 34 -9.77 6.57 0.45
N ASP A 35 -9.02 6.81 -0.61
CA ASP A 35 -9.02 5.92 -1.77
C ASP A 35 -8.10 4.73 -1.52
N VAL A 36 -8.60 3.55 -1.88
CA VAL A 36 -7.87 2.29 -1.71
C VAL A 36 -7.89 1.48 -2.99
N VAL A 37 -6.80 0.75 -3.27
CA VAL A 37 -6.83 -0.38 -4.21
C VAL A 37 -7.41 -1.58 -3.45
N PRO A 38 -8.62 -2.07 -3.80
CA PRO A 38 -9.34 -3.03 -2.96
C PRO A 38 -8.61 -4.36 -2.84
N THR A 39 -8.04 -4.80 -3.96
CA THR A 39 -7.24 -6.01 -4.09
C THR A 39 -6.08 -5.71 -5.01
N LEU A 40 -4.85 -5.91 -4.53
CA LEU A 40 -3.63 -5.72 -5.29
C LEU A 40 -2.83 -7.02 -5.26
N ASN A 41 -2.56 -7.58 -6.44
CA ASN A 41 -1.69 -8.75 -6.61
C ASN A 41 -0.34 -8.29 -7.15
N VAL A 42 0.74 -8.60 -6.43
CA VAL A 42 2.11 -8.22 -6.78
C VAL A 42 3.08 -9.33 -6.39
N LEU A 43 4.27 -9.35 -6.99
CA LEU A 43 5.30 -10.34 -6.66
C LEU A 43 6.14 -9.86 -5.49
N SER A 44 6.43 -10.76 -4.55
CA SER A 44 7.41 -10.52 -3.51
C SER A 44 8.83 -10.65 -4.05
N ILE A 45 9.73 -9.79 -3.60
CA ILE A 45 11.18 -9.96 -3.84
C ILE A 45 11.83 -10.97 -2.85
N GLY A 46 11.03 -11.60 -1.99
CA GLY A 46 11.49 -12.64 -1.05
C GLY A 46 11.99 -12.13 0.30
N SER A 47 11.79 -10.85 0.60
CA SER A 47 12.12 -10.26 1.89
C SER A 47 10.94 -9.47 2.47
N PHE A 48 10.92 -9.39 3.80
CA PHE A 48 10.10 -8.46 4.54
C PHE A 48 10.88 -7.97 5.76
N GLU A 49 10.53 -6.79 6.25
CA GLU A 49 11.08 -6.22 7.47
C GLU A 49 9.98 -6.08 8.52
N GLU A 50 10.30 -6.35 9.78
CA GLU A 50 9.41 -6.03 10.89
C GLU A 50 9.71 -4.63 11.42
N VAL A 51 8.70 -3.76 11.45
CA VAL A 51 8.80 -2.37 11.90
C VAL A 51 7.53 -2.03 12.68
N ASP A 52 7.70 -1.60 13.94
CA ASP A 52 6.61 -1.23 14.86
C ASP A 52 5.55 -2.34 15.02
N GLY A 53 5.98 -3.61 15.08
CA GLY A 53 5.07 -4.76 15.18
C GLY A 53 4.23 -5.02 13.92
N LYS A 54 4.60 -4.40 12.80
CA LYS A 54 4.00 -4.61 11.46
C LYS A 54 5.06 -5.10 10.49
N PHE A 55 4.64 -5.61 9.34
CA PHE A 55 5.51 -6.22 8.34
C PHE A 55 5.51 -5.39 7.06
N LYS A 56 6.69 -5.01 6.60
CA LYS A 56 6.94 -4.29 5.34
C LYS A 56 7.39 -5.28 4.29
N TYR A 57 6.55 -5.50 3.28
CA TYR A 57 6.88 -6.38 2.15
C TYR A 57 7.37 -5.57 0.97
N SER A 58 8.57 -5.89 0.49
CA SER A 58 9.10 -5.34 -0.75
C SER A 58 8.53 -6.13 -1.92
N VAL A 59 7.93 -5.41 -2.87
CA VAL A 59 7.11 -5.98 -3.94
C VAL A 59 7.36 -5.30 -5.28
N VAL A 60 7.14 -6.05 -6.35
CA VAL A 60 7.15 -5.56 -7.72
C VAL A 60 5.78 -5.77 -8.37
N ASP A 61 5.23 -4.70 -8.93
CA ASP A 61 4.08 -4.75 -9.84
C ASP A 61 4.59 -4.84 -11.27
N THR A 62 4.68 -6.06 -11.79
CA THR A 62 5.20 -6.34 -13.13
C THR A 62 4.31 -5.81 -14.25
N ASN A 63 3.03 -5.55 -14.00
CA ASN A 63 2.13 -5.02 -15.03
C ASN A 63 2.36 -3.54 -15.27
N ASN A 64 2.82 -2.83 -14.23
CA ASN A 64 2.96 -1.38 -14.22
C ASN A 64 4.41 -0.88 -14.16
N ASP A 65 5.36 -1.81 -14.05
CA ASP A 65 6.81 -1.60 -13.91
C ASP A 65 7.12 -0.72 -12.69
N LEU A 66 6.63 -1.13 -11.53
CA LEU A 66 6.76 -0.41 -10.26
C LEU A 66 7.35 -1.30 -9.17
N GLU A 67 8.25 -0.75 -8.37
CA GLU A 67 8.79 -1.37 -7.15
C GLU A 67 8.50 -0.47 -5.94
N TYR A 68 7.97 -1.07 -4.88
CA TYR A 68 7.61 -0.35 -3.66
C TYR A 68 7.48 -1.31 -2.47
N THR A 69 7.23 -0.75 -1.29
CA THR A 69 7.05 -1.50 -0.04
C THR A 69 5.68 -1.24 0.56
N ILE A 70 4.98 -2.31 0.96
CA ILE A 70 3.64 -2.22 1.58
C ILE A 70 3.72 -2.70 3.03
N LYS A 71 3.26 -1.86 3.97
CA LYS A 71 3.18 -2.21 5.39
C LYS A 71 1.82 -2.82 5.75
N VAL A 72 1.83 -3.97 6.43
CA VAL A 72 0.64 -4.72 6.84
C VAL A 72 0.78 -5.23 8.27
N PRO A 73 -0.33 -5.45 9.00
CA PRO A 73 -0.28 -5.93 10.39
C PRO A 73 0.04 -7.43 10.49
N ASN A 74 -0.39 -8.25 9.54
CA ASN A 74 -0.20 -9.70 9.59
C ASN A 74 1.06 -10.13 8.82
N LYS A 75 1.69 -11.20 9.30
CA LYS A 75 2.83 -11.84 8.63
C LYS A 75 2.37 -13.02 7.78
N VAL A 76 2.97 -13.14 6.62
CA VAL A 76 3.05 -14.34 5.79
C VAL A 76 4.51 -14.60 5.41
N ASP A 77 4.90 -15.88 5.35
CA ASP A 77 6.23 -16.25 4.88
C ASP A 77 6.28 -16.17 3.34
N VAL A 78 7.40 -15.66 2.82
CA VAL A 78 7.55 -15.37 1.39
C VAL A 78 8.91 -15.83 0.89
N LYS A 79 8.93 -16.17 -0.40
CA LYS A 79 10.15 -16.39 -1.18
C LYS A 79 10.11 -15.49 -2.40
N PHE A 80 11.25 -15.31 -3.07
CA PHE A 80 11.30 -14.57 -4.33
C PHE A 80 10.26 -15.12 -5.33
N GLY A 81 9.47 -14.24 -5.93
CA GLY A 81 8.43 -14.61 -6.89
C GLY A 81 7.11 -15.09 -6.27
N THR A 82 6.96 -15.09 -4.94
CA THR A 82 5.68 -15.40 -4.29
C THR A 82 4.65 -14.34 -4.66
N ILE A 83 3.47 -14.74 -5.14
CA ILE A 83 2.38 -13.81 -5.43
C ILE A 83 1.71 -13.45 -4.10
N LEU A 84 1.68 -12.16 -3.80
CA LEU A 84 1.04 -11.60 -2.63
C LEU A 84 -0.22 -10.84 -3.03
N GLN A 85 -1.31 -11.12 -2.34
CA GLN A 85 -2.54 -10.37 -2.43
C GLN A 85 -2.71 -9.49 -1.21
N PHE A 86 -2.74 -8.18 -1.43
CA PHE A 86 -3.00 -7.16 -0.42
C PHE A 86 -4.44 -6.66 -0.50
N LYS A 87 -5.02 -6.33 0.66
CA LYS A 87 -6.39 -5.77 0.75
C LYS A 87 -6.38 -4.31 1.19
N ASN A 88 -7.17 -3.49 0.48
CA ASN A 88 -7.36 -2.06 0.73
C ASN A 88 -6.03 -1.30 0.85
N VAL A 89 -5.18 -1.47 -0.18
CA VAL A 89 -3.90 -0.77 -0.26
C VAL A 89 -4.16 0.72 -0.39
N ARG A 90 -3.57 1.50 0.50
CA ARG A 90 -3.68 2.96 0.56
C ARG A 90 -2.29 3.55 0.68
N GLY A 91 -2.14 4.80 0.28
CA GLY A 91 -0.85 5.45 0.36
C GLY A 91 -0.92 6.94 0.09
N GLY A 92 0.24 7.57 0.22
CA GLY A 92 0.39 8.99 -0.05
C GLY A 92 1.85 9.39 -0.04
N ALA A 93 2.12 10.66 -0.34
CA ALA A 93 3.46 11.20 -0.26
C ALA A 93 3.81 11.56 1.20
N THR A 94 5.04 11.22 1.61
CA THR A 94 5.68 11.84 2.78
C THR A 94 6.18 13.24 2.44
N ASN A 95 6.57 14.03 3.44
CA ASN A 95 7.12 15.38 3.23
C ASN A 95 8.33 15.43 2.29
N ASN A 96 9.04 14.30 2.14
CA ASN A 96 10.22 14.20 1.28
C ASN A 96 9.89 13.67 -0.13
N GLY A 97 8.59 13.56 -0.48
CA GLY A 97 8.13 13.08 -1.78
C GLY A 97 8.15 11.56 -1.96
N ILE A 98 8.64 10.79 -0.97
CA ILE A 98 8.65 9.33 -1.00
C ILE A 98 7.24 8.82 -0.68
N GLY A 99 6.71 7.91 -1.50
CA GLY A 99 5.43 7.26 -1.30
C GLY A 99 5.47 6.28 -0.13
N TRP A 100 4.49 6.35 0.77
CA TRP A 100 4.24 5.31 1.77
C TRP A 100 3.01 4.52 1.36
N TYR A 101 3.03 3.20 1.60
CA TYR A 101 1.89 2.32 1.31
C TYR A 101 1.59 1.42 2.51
N ALA A 102 0.30 1.24 2.79
CA ALA A 102 -0.19 0.33 3.81
C ALA A 102 -1.40 -0.44 3.31
N ALA A 103 -1.64 -1.62 3.89
CA ALA A 103 -2.81 -2.44 3.61
C ALA A 103 -3.36 -3.05 4.90
N ASP A 104 -4.59 -3.56 4.81
CA ASP A 104 -5.26 -4.17 5.95
C ASP A 104 -4.73 -5.57 6.22
N SER A 105 -4.41 -6.30 5.16
CA SER A 105 -3.86 -7.63 5.25
C SER A 105 -3.08 -8.03 4.00
N VAL A 106 -2.26 -9.08 4.15
CA VAL A 106 -1.59 -9.79 3.06
C VAL A 106 -1.91 -11.29 3.12
N SER A 107 -1.97 -11.94 1.95
CA SER A 107 -2.10 -13.40 1.81
C SER A 107 -1.28 -13.90 0.61
N VAL A 108 -0.88 -15.17 0.64
CA VAL A 108 -0.25 -15.85 -0.50
C VAL A 108 -1.36 -16.44 -1.39
N VAL A 109 -1.18 -16.34 -2.72
CA VAL A 109 -2.10 -16.88 -3.73
C VAL A 109 -1.48 -18.06 -4.45
#